data_AF-A0A162YD37-F1
#
_entry.id   AF-A0A162YD37-F1
#
_cell.length_a   1.000
_cell.length_b   1.000
_cell.length_c   1.000
_cell.angle_alpha   90.00
_cell.angle_beta   90.00
_cell.angle_gamma   90.00
#
_symmetry.space_group_name_H-M   'P 1'
#
loop_
_entity.id
_entity.type
_entity.pdbx_description
1 polymer ?
#
loop_
_entity_poly.entity_id
_entity_poly.type
_entity_poly.pdbx_seq_one_letter_code
_entity_poly.pdbx_strand_id
1 'polypeptide(L)'
;LEDAKRHHDPIYVHCKAGKSRSVTAILAYLISSERWTLKQAYCHVIKARPNMSPNIGFIAELMKMEGKVHGRVSSFMETDWQSTAHASAAFTYEIDQLQLAWQNSPLDTAQPMSLK
;
A
#
# COMPACT_ATOMS: atom_id res chain seq x y z
N LEU A 1 7.77 -14.85 7.38
CA LEU A 1 8.33 -14.66 6.03
C LEU A 1 9.85 -14.59 6.10
N GLU A 2 10.41 -13.77 7.00
CA GLU A 2 11.88 -13.65 7.18
C GLU A 2 12.61 -14.99 7.32
N ASP A 3 12.12 -15.89 8.18
CA ASP A 3 12.79 -17.17 8.41
C ASP A 3 12.85 -18.03 7.15
N ALA A 4 11.73 -18.15 6.45
CA ALA A 4 11.67 -18.86 5.17
C ALA A 4 12.53 -18.16 4.10
N LYS A 5 12.59 -16.81 4.07
CA LYS A 5 13.49 -16.07 3.19
C LYS A 5 14.96 -16.39 3.47
N ARG A 6 15.37 -16.47 4.75
CA ARG A 6 16.76 -16.83 5.13
C ARG A 6 17.16 -18.23 4.68
N HIS A 7 16.21 -19.15 4.62
CA HIS A 7 16.46 -20.55 4.20
C HIS A 7 16.12 -20.80 2.71
N HIS A 8 15.71 -19.76 1.97
CA HIS A 8 15.23 -19.88 0.59
C HIS A 8 14.03 -20.84 0.42
N ASP A 9 13.19 -20.97 1.45
CA ASP A 9 12.00 -21.80 1.41
C ASP A 9 10.86 -21.11 0.66
N PRO A 10 10.12 -21.83 -0.21
CA PRO A 10 8.97 -21.28 -0.89
C PRO A 10 7.81 -21.03 0.08
N ILE A 11 7.16 -19.87 -0.05
CA ILE A 11 6.03 -19.48 0.80
C ILE A 11 4.79 -19.29 -0.06
N TYR A 12 3.68 -19.91 0.36
CA TYR A 12 2.37 -19.71 -0.24
C TYR A 12 1.45 -18.93 0.70
N VAL A 13 1.00 -17.75 0.28
CA VAL A 13 0.09 -16.89 1.07
C VAL A 13 -1.27 -16.83 0.38
N HIS A 14 -2.34 -17.22 1.07
CA HIS A 14 -3.69 -17.23 0.49
C HIS A 14 -4.75 -16.64 1.42
N CYS A 15 -5.89 -16.31 0.82
CA CYS A 15 -7.15 -16.03 1.52
C CYS A 15 -8.27 -16.69 0.71
N LYS A 16 -9.54 -16.53 1.13
CA LYS A 16 -10.69 -17.19 0.47
C LYS A 16 -10.75 -16.96 -1.06
N ALA A 17 -10.60 -15.71 -1.51
CA ALA A 17 -10.66 -15.35 -2.94
C ALA A 17 -9.29 -15.01 -3.54
N GLY A 18 -8.26 -14.91 -2.70
CA GLY A 18 -6.95 -14.41 -3.09
C GLY A 18 -6.96 -13.00 -3.72
N LYS A 19 -7.95 -12.15 -3.46
CA LYS A 19 -8.02 -10.80 -4.07
C LYS A 19 -7.56 -9.68 -3.15
N SER A 20 -7.88 -9.78 -1.86
CA SER A 20 -7.76 -8.68 -0.91
C SER A 20 -6.80 -9.00 0.22
N ARG A 21 -7.24 -9.67 1.31
CA ARG A 21 -6.44 -9.98 2.51
C ARG A 21 -5.03 -10.54 2.26
N SER A 22 -4.89 -11.56 1.42
CA SER A 22 -3.58 -12.16 1.12
C SER A 22 -2.68 -11.23 0.32
N VAL A 23 -3.26 -10.46 -0.60
CA VAL A 23 -2.52 -9.45 -1.37
C VAL A 23 -2.04 -8.34 -0.44
N THR A 24 -2.91 -7.86 0.45
CA THR A 24 -2.55 -6.88 1.48
C THR A 24 -1.36 -7.35 2.34
N ALA A 25 -1.36 -8.61 2.76
CA ALA A 25 -0.24 -9.17 3.53
C ALA A 25 1.08 -9.16 2.73
N ILE A 26 1.04 -9.50 1.44
CA ILE A 26 2.20 -9.44 0.54
C ILE A 26 2.68 -7.99 0.37
N LEU A 27 1.78 -7.04 0.12
CA LEU A 27 2.14 -5.62 -0.02
C LEU A 27 2.76 -5.07 1.26
N ALA A 28 2.18 -5.38 2.42
CA ALA A 28 2.71 -4.98 3.73
C ALA A 28 4.12 -5.53 3.97
N TYR A 29 4.37 -6.78 3.57
CA TYR A 29 5.69 -7.39 3.65
C TYR A 29 6.71 -6.64 2.76
N LEU A 30 6.36 -6.38 1.50
CA LEU A 30 7.24 -5.64 0.58
C LEU A 30 7.56 -4.23 1.10
N ILE A 31 6.60 -3.54 1.70
CA ILE A 31 6.82 -2.21 2.28
C ILE A 31 7.73 -2.29 3.51
N SER A 32 7.37 -3.12 4.48
CA SER A 32 8.05 -3.15 5.79
C SER A 32 9.42 -3.83 5.76
N SER A 33 9.53 -4.94 5.03
CA SER A 33 10.69 -5.83 5.08
C SER A 33 11.64 -5.58 3.90
N GLU A 34 11.10 -5.37 2.70
CA GLU A 34 11.92 -5.04 1.51
C GLU A 34 12.12 -3.54 1.31
N ARG A 35 11.51 -2.69 2.16
CA ARG A 35 11.58 -1.23 2.05
C ARG A 35 11.12 -0.73 0.66
N TRP A 36 10.13 -1.37 0.06
CA TRP A 36 9.53 -0.87 -1.18
C TRP A 36 8.53 0.25 -0.88
N THR A 37 8.37 1.15 -1.83
CA THR A 37 7.20 2.06 -1.81
C THR A 37 5.92 1.26 -2.07
N LEU A 38 4.79 1.74 -1.58
CA LEU A 38 3.48 1.13 -1.85
C LEU A 38 3.24 1.06 -3.37
N LYS A 39 3.58 2.13 -4.11
CA LYS A 39 3.52 2.15 -5.58
C LYS A 39 4.33 1.00 -6.20
N GLN A 40 5.60 0.84 -5.83
CA GLN A 40 6.44 -0.24 -6.35
C GLN A 40 5.88 -1.62 -6.04
N ALA A 41 5.49 -1.86 -4.79
CA ALA A 41 4.89 -3.12 -4.36
C ALA A 41 3.61 -3.44 -5.12
N TYR A 42 2.72 -2.46 -5.27
CA TYR A 42 1.46 -2.63 -5.99
C TYR A 42 1.68 -2.95 -7.47
N CYS A 43 2.52 -2.16 -8.15
CA CYS A 43 2.87 -2.38 -9.56
C CYS A 43 3.53 -3.75 -9.79
N HIS A 44 4.29 -4.26 -8.83
CA HIS A 44 4.87 -5.60 -8.92
C HIS A 44 3.81 -6.70 -8.79
N VAL A 45 2.96 -6.61 -7.76
CA VAL A 45 1.97 -7.66 -7.48
C VAL A 45 0.85 -7.70 -8.51
N ILE A 46 0.40 -6.56 -9.04
CA ILE A 46 -0.65 -6.53 -10.09
C ILE A 46 -0.20 -7.19 -11.39
N LYS A 47 1.09 -7.07 -11.75
CA LYS A 47 1.68 -7.76 -12.92
C LYS A 47 1.67 -9.28 -12.74
N ALA A 48 1.94 -9.76 -11.52
CA ALA A 48 1.91 -11.18 -11.21
C ALA A 48 0.49 -11.72 -10.96
N ARG A 49 -0.44 -10.87 -10.52
CA ARG A 49 -1.81 -11.24 -10.15
C ARG A 49 -2.82 -10.16 -10.57
N PRO A 50 -3.24 -10.15 -11.85
CA PRO A 50 -4.09 -9.08 -12.41
C PRO A 50 -5.45 -8.91 -11.71
N ASN A 51 -5.99 -9.96 -11.09
CA ASN A 51 -7.29 -9.94 -10.41
C ASN A 51 -7.21 -9.47 -8.94
N MET A 52 -6.09 -8.90 -8.50
CA MET A 52 -5.99 -8.37 -7.15
C MET A 52 -6.85 -7.13 -6.96
N SER A 53 -7.45 -7.01 -5.78
CA SER A 53 -8.27 -5.87 -5.37
C SER A 53 -8.30 -5.84 -3.84
N PRO A 54 -7.23 -5.30 -3.20
CA PRO A 54 -7.28 -4.91 -1.81
C PRO A 54 -8.44 -3.94 -1.59
N ASN A 55 -9.18 -4.09 -0.49
CA ASN A 55 -10.21 -3.11 -0.19
C ASN A 55 -9.56 -1.78 0.18
N ILE A 56 -10.35 -0.71 0.14
CA ILE A 56 -9.81 0.63 0.36
C ILE A 56 -9.24 0.82 1.78
N GLY A 57 -9.86 0.22 2.80
CA GLY A 57 -9.35 0.27 4.17
C GLY A 57 -7.95 -0.36 4.30
N PHE A 58 -7.67 -1.42 3.54
CA PHE A 58 -6.33 -2.00 3.46
C PHE A 58 -5.35 -1.11 2.73
N ILE A 59 -5.76 -0.44 1.64
CA ILE A 59 -4.88 0.52 0.95
C ILE A 59 -4.52 1.67 1.89
N ALA A 60 -5.48 2.23 2.62
CA ALA A 60 -5.24 3.30 3.60
C ALA A 60 -4.25 2.88 4.69
N GLU A 61 -4.38 1.67 5.24
CA GLU A 61 -3.43 1.18 6.25
C GLU A 61 -2.04 0.91 5.65
N LEU A 62 -1.96 0.48 4.39
CA LEU A 62 -0.69 0.32 3.68
C LEU A 62 -0.01 1.67 3.40
N MET A 63 -0.77 2.73 3.07
CA MET A 63 -0.22 4.09 2.93
C MET A 63 0.33 4.58 4.27
N LYS A 64 -0.39 4.36 5.37
CA LYS A 64 0.09 4.68 6.72
C LYS A 64 1.35 3.91 7.07
N MET A 65 1.43 2.63 6.69
CA MET A 65 2.64 1.82 6.86
C MET A 65 3.81 2.38 6.07
N GLU A 66 3.60 2.76 4.81
CA GLU A 66 4.62 3.38 3.97
C GLU A 66 5.13 4.67 4.60
N GLY A 67 4.24 5.55 5.07
CA GLY A 67 4.61 6.77 5.77
C GLY A 67 5.48 6.53 7.00
N LYS A 68 5.19 5.48 7.78
CA LYS A 68 6.03 5.08 8.94
C LYS A 68 7.41 4.55 8.52
N VAL A 69 7.50 3.85 7.39
CA VAL A 69 8.74 3.22 6.91
C VAL A 69 9.65 4.21 6.19
N HIS A 70 9.07 5.13 5.42
CA HIS A 70 9.77 6.02 4.49
C HIS A 70 9.70 7.51 4.84
N GLY A 71 8.90 7.89 5.85
CA GLY A 71 8.64 9.29 6.21
C GLY A 71 7.74 10.02 5.20
N ARG A 72 7.29 9.35 4.15
CA ARG A 72 6.39 9.87 3.11
C ARG A 72 5.61 8.74 2.46
N VAL A 73 4.49 9.09 1.83
CA VAL A 73 3.68 8.17 1.04
C VAL A 73 3.97 8.43 -0.45
N SER A 74 4.11 7.36 -1.23
CA SER A 74 4.32 7.48 -2.67
C SER A 74 3.08 8.04 -3.37
N SER A 75 3.27 8.87 -4.40
CA SER A 75 2.16 9.36 -5.22
C SER A 75 1.59 8.17 -6.01
N PHE A 76 0.50 7.62 -5.50
CA PHE A 76 -0.17 6.43 -6.05
C PHE A 76 -0.93 6.75 -7.35
N MET A 77 -1.15 8.04 -7.67
CA MET A 77 -2.06 8.49 -8.74
C MET A 77 -1.43 8.72 -10.11
N GLU A 78 -0.12 8.92 -10.20
CA GLU A 78 0.52 9.13 -11.50
C GLU A 78 1.05 7.79 -12.03
N THR A 79 0.59 7.44 -13.23
CA THR A 79 0.96 6.28 -14.08
C THR A 79 0.01 5.06 -14.00
N ASP A 80 -0.94 5.05 -14.94
CA ASP A 80 -1.46 3.88 -15.68
C ASP A 80 -2.19 2.77 -14.92
N TRP A 81 -2.79 3.06 -13.76
CA TRP A 81 -3.71 2.13 -13.10
C TRP A 81 -4.97 1.83 -13.96
N GLN A 82 -5.27 2.67 -14.96
CA GLN A 82 -6.36 2.52 -15.92
C GLN A 82 -6.07 1.54 -17.08
N SER A 83 -4.80 1.24 -17.37
CA SER A 83 -4.43 0.41 -18.53
C SER A 83 -4.38 -1.09 -18.23
N THR A 84 -4.55 -1.51 -16.97
CA THR A 84 -4.72 -2.92 -16.60
C THR A 84 -6.06 -3.13 -15.88
N ALA A 85 -7.11 -3.17 -16.70
CA ALA A 85 -8.35 -3.93 -16.54
C ALA A 85 -9.05 -3.95 -15.16
N HIS A 86 -10.20 -3.26 -15.09
CA HIS A 86 -11.36 -3.51 -14.20
C HIS A 86 -11.30 -3.06 -12.73
N ALA A 87 -10.99 -1.79 -12.46
CA ALA A 87 -11.50 -1.15 -11.26
C ALA A 87 -12.82 -0.41 -11.55
N SER A 88 -13.81 -0.57 -10.67
CA SER A 88 -15.07 0.20 -10.73
C SER A 88 -14.80 1.68 -10.49
N ALA A 89 -15.42 2.58 -11.24
CA ALA A 89 -15.29 4.03 -11.09
C ALA A 89 -15.57 4.52 -9.65
N ALA A 90 -16.41 3.78 -8.89
CA ALA A 90 -16.66 4.06 -7.48
C ALA A 90 -15.40 3.85 -6.60
N PHE A 91 -14.59 2.83 -6.89
CA PHE A 91 -13.36 2.56 -6.15
C PHE A 91 -12.30 3.65 -6.41
N THR A 92 -12.23 4.18 -7.64
CA THR A 92 -11.37 5.33 -7.98
C THR A 92 -11.71 6.53 -7.12
N TYR A 93 -12.99 6.89 -7.09
CA TYR A 93 -13.45 8.09 -6.41
C TYR A 93 -13.13 8.01 -4.91
N GLU A 94 -13.36 6.86 -4.29
CA GLU A 94 -13.05 6.66 -2.87
C GLU A 94 -11.54 6.82 -2.58
N ILE A 95 -10.66 6.33 -3.47
CA ILE A 95 -9.20 6.47 -3.32
C ILE A 95 -8.77 7.94 -3.44
N ASP A 96 -9.30 8.66 -4.43
CA ASP A 96 -9.02 10.09 -4.63
C ASP A 96 -9.39 10.91 -3.39
N GLN A 97 -10.58 10.63 -2.82
CA GLN A 97 -11.03 11.29 -1.60
C GLN A 97 -10.13 11.00 -0.41
N LEU A 98 -9.67 9.76 -0.25
CA LEU A 98 -8.76 9.42 0.84
C LEU A 98 -7.40 10.07 0.69
N GLN A 99 -6.85 10.14 -0.52
CA GLN A 99 -5.56 10.79 -0.75
C GLN A 99 -5.66 12.30 -0.48
N LEU A 100 -6.74 12.95 -0.91
CA LEU A 100 -7.03 14.35 -0.57
C LEU A 100 -7.19 14.54 0.94
N ALA A 101 -7.90 13.65 1.63
CA ALA A 101 -8.06 13.69 3.08
C ALA A 101 -6.73 13.46 3.83
N TRP A 102 -5.83 12.64 3.26
CA TRP A 102 -4.50 12.40 3.81
C TRP A 102 -3.57 13.59 3.62
N GLN A 103 -3.60 14.22 2.44
CA GLN A 103 -2.82 15.41 2.12
C GLN A 103 -3.28 16.65 2.91
N ASN A 104 -4.56 16.70 3.29
CA ASN A 104 -5.17 17.83 4.00
C ASN A 104 -5.45 17.55 5.50
N SER A 105 -4.96 16.45 6.06
CA SER A 105 -5.12 16.17 7.49
C SER A 105 -4.18 17.03 8.35
N PRO A 106 -4.69 17.76 9.37
CA PRO A 106 -3.87 18.58 10.25
C PRO A 106 -3.21 17.72 11.34
N LEU A 107 -2.13 17.02 11.00
CA LEU A 107 -1.22 16.40 11.98
C LEU A 107 0.24 16.56 11.50
N ASP A 108 0.72 17.80 11.40
CA ASP A 108 2.15 18.10 11.58
C ASP A 108 2.43 19.59 11.89
N THR A 109 1.91 20.09 13.01
CA THR A 109 2.41 21.33 13.64
C THR A 109 2.80 21.05 15.09
N ALA A 110 3.78 20.17 15.28
CA ALA A 110 4.58 20.20 16.50
C ALA A 110 5.46 21.46 16.49
N GLN A 111 4.97 22.54 17.10
CA GLN A 111 5.82 23.69 17.46
C GLN A 111 6.92 23.22 18.42
N PRO A 112 8.21 23.55 18.20
CA PRO A 112 9.22 23.33 19.22
C PRO A 112 8.98 24.31 20.39
N MET A 113 8.73 23.77 21.58
CA MET A 113 8.80 24.54 22.82
C MET A 113 10.20 25.16 22.95
N SER A 114 10.24 26.49 22.89
CA SER A 114 11.42 27.27 23.25
C SER A 114 11.58 27.21 24.77
N LEU A 115 12.60 26.51 25.24
CA LEU A 115 13.07 26.58 26.62
C LEU A 115 13.80 27.92 26.81
N LYS A 116 13.23 28.78 27.64
CA LYS A 116 13.97 29.80 28.41
C LYS A 116 14.34 29.21 29.76
#